data_AF-A0A2N1NIF3-F1
#
_entry.id   AF-A0A2N1NIF3-F1
#
_cell.length_a   1.000
_cell.length_b   1.000
_cell.length_c   1.000
_cell.angle_alpha   90.00
_cell.angle_beta   90.00
_cell.angle_gamma   90.00
#
_symmetry.space_group_name_H-M   'P 1'
#
loop_
_entity.id
_entity.type
_entity.pdbx_description
1 polymer ?
#
loop_
_entity_poly.entity_id
_entity_poly.type
_entity_poly.pdbx_seq_one_letter_code
_entity_poly.pdbx_strand_id
1 'polypeptide(L)'
;MSYFNQLGCSARCPLCSSKCELPDDGHTQHQVSKHLLPAFTGYRNRNTEHPTLIVCTEDEAHDIRRWGYRKDSIYLPLTEFLSKYHPSWIPFPRSEPSDEHVAKMRAIWWRLKGELCERYNMIDNTDPSWGSRYGSFIPE
;
A
#
# COMPACT_ATOMS: atom_id res chain seq x y z
N MET A 1 -18.75 -28.03 -5.19
CA MET A 1 -19.08 -26.68 -5.68
C MET A 1 -18.06 -26.29 -6.72
N SER A 2 -18.50 -25.75 -7.88
CA SER A 2 -17.58 -25.31 -8.94
C SER A 2 -16.90 -24.02 -8.51
N TYR A 3 -15.59 -24.06 -8.27
CA TYR A 3 -14.76 -22.90 -7.88
C TYR A 3 -14.58 -21.87 -9.01
N PHE A 4 -15.01 -22.17 -10.24
CA PHE A 4 -14.69 -21.38 -11.43
C PHE A 4 -15.57 -20.14 -11.67
N ASN A 5 -16.65 -19.95 -10.90
CA ASN A 5 -17.63 -18.87 -11.13
C ASN A 5 -17.80 -17.88 -9.96
N GLN A 6 -16.92 -17.89 -8.95
CA GLN A 6 -17.01 -16.92 -7.86
C GLN A 6 -16.33 -15.60 -8.24
N LEU A 7 -17.09 -14.52 -8.19
CA LEU A 7 -16.55 -13.16 -8.28
C LEU A 7 -15.72 -12.88 -7.02
N GLY A 8 -14.58 -12.20 -7.19
CA GLY A 8 -13.79 -11.72 -6.05
C GLY A 8 -14.38 -10.44 -5.48
N CYS A 9 -14.26 -10.26 -4.16
CA CYS A 9 -14.66 -9.05 -3.47
C CYS A 9 -14.15 -7.77 -4.17
N SER A 10 -15.01 -6.76 -4.24
CA SER A 10 -14.67 -5.48 -4.87
C SER A 10 -13.95 -4.51 -3.93
N ALA A 11 -13.92 -4.82 -2.62
CA ALA A 11 -13.23 -4.00 -1.62
C ALA A 11 -11.72 -3.92 -1.88
N ARG A 12 -11.14 -2.77 -1.54
CA ARG A 12 -9.71 -2.47 -1.68
C ARG A 12 -9.18 -1.89 -0.38
N CYS A 13 -7.92 -2.22 -0.07
CA CYS A 13 -7.22 -1.70 1.08
C CYS A 13 -7.28 -0.16 1.04
N PRO A 14 -7.73 0.51 2.12
CA PRO A 14 -7.94 1.95 2.12
C PRO A 14 -6.64 2.76 1.98
N LEU A 15 -5.48 2.11 2.14
CA LEU A 15 -4.17 2.76 2.14
C LEU A 15 -3.41 2.59 0.82
N CYS A 16 -3.35 1.37 0.29
CA CYS A 16 -2.58 1.05 -0.92
C CYS A 16 -3.43 0.58 -2.10
N SER A 17 -4.76 0.51 -1.94
CA SER A 17 -5.71 0.07 -2.96
C SER A 17 -5.54 -1.38 -3.46
N SER A 18 -4.73 -2.21 -2.78
CA SER A 18 -4.66 -3.65 -3.01
C SER A 18 -6.04 -4.29 -2.84
N LYS A 19 -6.40 -5.22 -3.73
CA LYS A 19 -7.73 -5.86 -3.74
C LYS A 19 -7.87 -6.85 -2.58
N CYS A 20 -9.06 -6.92 -1.99
CA CYS A 20 -9.41 -8.00 -1.07
C CYS A 20 -9.29 -9.36 -1.76
N GLU A 21 -8.72 -10.34 -1.06
CA GLU A 21 -8.44 -11.69 -1.58
C GLU A 21 -9.62 -12.66 -1.38
N LEU A 22 -10.67 -12.24 -0.67
CA LEU A 22 -11.85 -13.06 -0.39
C LEU A 22 -12.85 -13.06 -1.56
N PRO A 23 -13.66 -14.13 -1.70
CA PRO A 23 -14.78 -14.16 -2.64
C PRO A 23 -15.87 -13.15 -2.24
N ASP A 24 -16.73 -12.79 -3.19
CA ASP A 24 -17.92 -11.97 -2.92
C ASP A 24 -19.05 -12.82 -2.32
N ASP A 25 -18.88 -13.20 -1.06
CA ASP A 25 -19.75 -14.11 -0.30
C ASP A 25 -20.45 -13.43 0.89
N GLY A 26 -20.37 -12.11 0.99
CA GLY A 26 -20.92 -11.34 2.09
C GLY A 26 -20.04 -11.29 3.35
N HIS A 27 -18.76 -11.67 3.29
CA HIS A 27 -17.84 -11.44 4.39
C HIS A 27 -17.82 -9.97 4.83
N THR A 28 -17.73 -9.77 6.14
CA THR A 28 -17.75 -8.44 6.76
C THR A 28 -16.35 -7.92 7.08
N GLN A 29 -15.33 -8.78 7.01
CA GLN A 29 -13.93 -8.45 7.23
C GLN A 29 -13.12 -8.66 5.96
N HIS A 30 -12.42 -7.63 5.53
CA HIS A 30 -11.59 -7.66 4.33
C HIS A 30 -10.14 -7.95 4.70
N GLN A 31 -9.47 -8.70 3.83
CA GLN A 31 -8.06 -9.04 4.01
C GLN A 31 -7.33 -9.02 2.68
N VAL A 32 -6.04 -8.71 2.75
CA VAL A 32 -5.11 -8.87 1.65
C VAL A 32 -3.73 -9.18 2.22
N SER A 33 -3.07 -10.19 1.67
CA SER A 33 -1.75 -10.61 2.12
C SER A 33 -0.61 -9.84 1.44
N LYS A 34 -0.85 -9.31 0.23
CA LYS A 34 0.15 -8.60 -0.59
C LYS A 34 -0.21 -7.13 -0.78
N HIS A 35 0.31 -6.30 0.11
CA HIS A 35 0.11 -4.86 0.07
C HIS A 35 1.10 -4.16 -0.86
N LEU A 36 0.58 -3.32 -1.76
CA LEU A 36 1.38 -2.57 -2.71
C LEU A 36 1.93 -1.27 -2.11
N LEU A 37 2.92 -0.66 -2.76
CA LEU A 37 3.24 0.75 -2.51
C LEU A 37 2.09 1.61 -3.02
N PRO A 38 1.54 2.55 -2.22
CA PRO A 38 0.47 3.43 -2.67
C PRO A 38 0.82 4.19 -3.97
N ALA A 39 2.11 4.52 -4.16
CA ALA A 39 2.62 5.16 -5.36
C ALA A 39 2.35 4.39 -6.68
N PHE A 40 2.17 3.06 -6.65
CA PHE A 40 1.77 2.29 -7.84
C PHE A 40 0.38 2.67 -8.37
N THR A 41 -0.44 3.29 -7.53
CA THR A 41 -1.77 3.82 -7.89
C THR A 41 -1.78 5.34 -8.03
N GLY A 42 -0.60 5.97 -8.05
CA GLY A 42 -0.45 7.42 -8.17
C GLY A 42 -0.63 8.19 -6.87
N TYR A 43 -0.68 7.51 -5.72
CA TYR A 43 -0.80 8.18 -4.43
C TYR A 43 0.52 8.89 -4.07
N ARG A 44 0.45 10.22 -4.01
CA ARG A 44 1.59 11.13 -3.79
C ARG A 44 1.28 12.19 -2.74
N ASN A 45 2.31 12.72 -2.09
CA ASN A 45 2.18 13.87 -1.21
C ASN A 45 1.69 15.08 -2.03
N ARG A 46 0.64 15.76 -1.58
CA ARG A 46 0.05 16.88 -2.31
C ARG A 46 0.96 18.10 -2.41
N ASN A 47 1.79 18.34 -1.40
CA ASN A 47 2.61 19.55 -1.31
C ASN A 47 3.95 19.39 -2.02
N THR A 48 4.55 18.20 -1.89
CA THR A 48 5.88 17.92 -2.47
C THR A 48 5.81 17.13 -3.75
N GLU A 49 4.63 16.61 -4.11
CA GLU A 49 4.41 15.75 -5.29
C GLU A 49 5.19 14.42 -5.25
N HIS A 50 5.82 14.12 -4.11
CA HIS A 50 6.61 12.92 -3.91
C HIS A 50 5.74 11.66 -3.81
N PRO A 51 6.14 10.53 -4.42
CA PRO A 51 5.46 9.26 -4.25
C PRO A 51 5.43 8.82 -2.78
N THR A 52 4.37 8.11 -2.38
CA THR A 52 4.32 7.48 -1.06
C THR A 52 4.93 6.08 -1.13
N LEU A 53 6.14 5.94 -0.59
CA LEU A 53 7.00 4.75 -0.74
C LEU A 53 7.03 3.84 0.50
N ILE A 54 5.91 3.74 1.20
CA ILE A 54 5.75 2.91 2.40
C ILE A 54 4.67 1.89 2.14
N VAL A 55 4.97 0.62 2.38
CA VAL A 55 3.98 -0.45 2.38
C VAL A 55 3.16 -0.30 3.65
N CYS A 56 1.83 -0.33 3.54
CA CYS A 56 0.95 0.02 4.65
C CYS A 56 1.01 -0.92 5.86
N THR A 57 1.64 -2.07 5.73
CA THR A 57 1.87 -3.03 6.82
C THR A 57 3.13 -2.74 7.62
N GLU A 58 4.00 -1.83 7.17
CA GLU A 58 5.24 -1.51 7.87
C GLU A 58 5.02 -0.72 9.16
N ASP A 59 5.96 -0.81 10.09
CA ASP A 59 5.97 -0.06 11.36
C ASP A 59 5.79 1.45 11.16
N GLU A 60 6.41 2.03 10.12
CA GLU A 60 6.23 3.45 9.82
C GLU A 60 4.76 3.80 9.55
N ALA A 61 4.02 2.93 8.85
CA ALA A 61 2.60 3.13 8.57
C ALA A 61 1.73 3.03 9.83
N HIS A 62 2.09 2.12 10.75
CA HIS A 62 1.36 1.86 12.00
C HIS A 62 1.63 2.93 13.06
N ASP A 63 2.89 3.27 13.29
CA ASP A 63 3.33 3.96 14.50
C ASP A 63 3.70 5.44 14.27
N ILE A 64 4.21 5.77 13.08
CA ILE A 64 4.79 7.09 12.78
C ILE A 64 3.82 7.93 11.95
N ARG A 65 3.25 7.33 10.89
CA ARG A 65 2.37 8.02 9.95
C ARG A 65 1.03 8.35 10.61
N ARG A 66 0.53 9.53 10.26
CA ARG A 66 -0.83 9.96 10.60
C ARG A 66 -1.68 9.95 9.33
N TRP A 67 -2.87 9.37 9.44
CA TRP A 67 -3.79 9.11 8.34
C TRP A 67 -5.06 9.95 8.47
N GLY A 68 -5.62 10.36 7.35
CA GLY A 68 -6.82 11.18 7.33
C GLY A 68 -7.29 11.42 5.91
N TYR A 69 -8.53 11.88 5.80
CA TYR A 69 -9.07 12.39 4.55
C TYR A 69 -8.81 13.89 4.42
N ARG A 70 -8.91 14.39 3.18
CA ARG A 70 -8.70 15.81 2.87
C ARG A 70 -9.55 16.77 3.71
N LYS A 71 -10.72 16.34 4.16
CA LYS A 71 -11.66 17.14 4.98
C LYS A 71 -11.35 17.09 6.47
N ASP A 72 -10.40 16.26 6.90
CA ASP A 72 -10.10 16.06 8.30
C ASP A 72 -9.17 17.16 8.80
N SER A 73 -9.53 17.74 9.96
CA SER A 73 -8.72 18.75 10.64
C SER A 73 -7.52 18.17 11.38
N ILE A 74 -7.57 16.88 11.72
CA ILE A 74 -6.55 16.15 12.47
C ILE A 74 -6.34 14.80 11.81
N TYR A 75 -5.07 14.43 11.62
CA TYR A 75 -4.70 13.10 11.13
C TYR A 75 -4.44 12.16 12.32
N LEU A 76 -4.94 10.93 12.22
CA LEU A 76 -5.00 9.96 13.32
C LEU A 76 -3.95 8.86 13.16
N PRO A 77 -3.53 8.18 14.24
CA PRO A 77 -2.83 6.90 14.14
C PRO A 77 -3.61 5.91 13.28
N LEU A 78 -2.92 4.91 12.72
CA LEU A 78 -3.54 3.98 11.78
C LEU A 78 -4.77 3.25 12.35
N THR A 79 -4.65 2.67 13.54
CA THR A 79 -5.74 1.94 14.19
C THR A 79 -6.98 2.81 14.42
N GLU A 80 -6.79 4.06 14.84
CA GLU A 80 -7.88 5.02 15.04
C GLU A 80 -8.51 5.45 13.71
N PHE A 81 -7.70 5.69 12.68
CA PHE A 81 -8.17 6.00 11.34
C PHE A 81 -9.02 4.87 10.76
N LEU A 82 -8.56 3.62 10.84
CA LEU A 82 -9.31 2.45 10.38
C LEU A 82 -10.58 2.24 11.20
N SER A 83 -10.52 2.41 12.52
CA SER A 83 -11.71 2.26 13.37
C SER A 83 -12.80 3.26 13.00
N LYS A 84 -12.40 4.49 12.65
CA LYS A 84 -13.31 5.58 12.29
C LYS A 84 -13.92 5.40 10.89
N TYR A 85 -13.13 4.97 9.91
CA TYR A 85 -13.53 5.02 8.50
C TYR A 85 -13.65 3.67 7.79
N HIS A 86 -12.90 2.67 8.24
CA HIS A 86 -12.75 1.36 7.59
C HIS A 86 -12.73 0.21 8.60
N PRO A 87 -13.75 0.08 9.48
CA PRO A 87 -13.73 -0.91 10.56
C PRO A 87 -13.68 -2.36 10.05
N SER A 88 -14.15 -2.63 8.83
CA SER A 88 -14.05 -3.94 8.18
C SER A 88 -12.63 -4.37 7.81
N TRP A 89 -11.64 -3.48 7.95
CA TRP A 89 -10.22 -3.77 7.72
C TRP A 89 -9.46 -4.01 9.04
N ILE A 90 -10.16 -4.13 10.16
CA ILE A 90 -9.58 -4.44 11.48
C ILE A 90 -9.85 -5.93 11.80
N PRO A 91 -8.84 -6.71 12.22
CA PRO A 91 -7.45 -6.31 12.48
C PRO A 91 -6.66 -6.02 11.19
N PHE A 92 -5.76 -5.04 11.25
CA PHE A 92 -4.91 -4.68 10.11
C PHE A 92 -3.55 -5.36 10.22
N PRO A 93 -3.03 -5.99 9.15
CA PRO A 93 -1.77 -6.73 9.21
C PRO A 93 -0.57 -5.80 9.43
N ARG A 94 0.45 -6.35 10.09
CA ARG A 94 1.75 -5.73 10.31
C ARG A 94 2.83 -6.65 9.72
N SER A 95 3.74 -6.09 8.95
CA SER A 95 4.85 -6.82 8.33
C SER A 95 5.94 -7.06 9.37
N GLU A 96 6.58 -8.22 9.27
CA GLU A 96 7.80 -8.48 10.03
C GLU A 96 8.96 -7.61 9.51
N PRO A 97 9.95 -7.23 10.35
CA PRO A 97 11.06 -6.38 9.93
C PRO A 97 11.87 -6.91 8.72
N SER A 98 11.86 -8.24 8.52
CA SER A 98 12.53 -8.94 7.41
C SER A 98 11.59 -9.37 6.29
N ASP A 99 10.42 -8.74 6.16
CA ASP A 99 9.41 -9.15 5.18
C ASP A 99 9.93 -8.99 3.74
N GLU A 100 10.16 -10.12 3.08
CA GLU A 100 10.62 -10.21 1.69
C GLU A 100 9.66 -9.47 0.74
N HIS A 101 8.37 -9.43 1.06
CA HIS A 101 7.38 -8.73 0.24
C HIS A 101 7.66 -7.23 0.18
N VAL A 102 8.06 -6.62 1.31
CA VAL A 102 8.43 -5.19 1.35
C VAL A 102 9.65 -4.95 0.47
N ALA A 103 10.69 -5.77 0.59
CA ALA A 103 11.88 -5.68 -0.25
C ALA A 103 11.53 -5.82 -1.74
N LYS A 104 10.66 -6.76 -2.10
CA LYS A 104 10.17 -6.96 -3.46
C LYS A 104 9.41 -5.76 -3.99
N MET A 105 8.53 -5.14 -3.20
CA MET A 105 7.81 -3.92 -3.63
C MET A 105 8.77 -2.76 -3.92
N ARG A 106 9.80 -2.59 -3.09
CA ARG A 106 10.85 -1.59 -3.30
C ARG A 106 11.69 -1.87 -4.55
N ALA A 107 12.01 -3.13 -4.82
CA ALA A 107 12.70 -3.54 -6.04
C ALA A 107 11.87 -3.25 -7.31
N ILE A 108 10.57 -3.58 -7.29
CA ILE A 108 9.65 -3.29 -8.41
C ILE A 108 9.56 -1.78 -8.64
N TRP A 109 9.39 -1.01 -7.56
CA TRP A 109 9.38 0.45 -7.65
C TRP A 109 10.67 0.99 -8.26
N TRP A 110 11.83 0.52 -7.79
CA TRP A 110 13.12 0.97 -8.33
C TRP A 110 13.21 0.85 -9.85
N ARG A 111 12.69 -0.25 -10.41
CA ARG A 111 12.66 -0.48 -11.85
C ARG A 111 11.65 0.40 -12.58
N LEU A 112 10.47 0.61 -12.01
CA LEU A 112 9.35 1.27 -12.69
C LEU A 112 9.19 2.75 -12.36
N LYS A 113 9.97 3.29 -11.41
CA LYS A 113 9.76 4.64 -10.86
C LYS A 113 9.77 5.73 -11.92
N GLY A 114 10.59 5.62 -12.98
CA GLY A 114 10.61 6.58 -14.08
C GLY A 114 9.25 6.68 -14.78
N GLU A 115 8.76 5.55 -15.28
CA GLU A 115 7.46 5.45 -15.98
C GLU A 115 6.29 5.82 -15.06
N LEU A 116 6.33 5.39 -13.81
CA LEU A 116 5.25 5.66 -12.84
C LEU A 116 5.22 7.13 -12.43
N CYS A 117 6.39 7.75 -12.22
CA CYS A 117 6.47 9.18 -11.92
C CYS A 117 5.98 10.01 -13.10
N GLU A 118 6.32 9.66 -14.33
CA GLU A 118 5.77 10.32 -15.51
C GLU A 118 4.24 10.15 -15.59
N ARG A 119 3.76 8.90 -15.52
CA ARG A 119 2.34 8.58 -15.67
C ARG A 119 1.43 9.28 -14.65
N TYR A 120 1.89 9.38 -13.40
CA TYR A 120 1.10 9.95 -12.31
C TYR A 120 1.55 11.36 -11.90
N ASN A 121 2.42 11.98 -12.70
CA ASN A 121 2.98 13.29 -12.43
C ASN A 121 3.60 13.38 -11.02
N MET A 122 4.46 12.44 -10.64
CA MET A 122 5.16 12.43 -9.34
C MET A 122 6.59 12.92 -9.48
N ILE A 123 7.12 13.55 -8.43
CA ILE A 123 8.52 13.93 -8.34
C ILE A 123 9.27 12.81 -7.61
N ASP A 124 10.17 12.10 -8.32
CA ASP A 124 10.95 11.00 -7.72
C ASP A 124 11.83 11.53 -6.57
N ASN A 125 11.58 11.02 -5.37
CA ASN A 125 12.38 11.25 -4.17
C ASN A 125 12.94 9.94 -3.58
N THR A 126 13.00 8.88 -4.40
CA THR A 126 13.48 7.57 -3.97
C THR A 126 14.93 7.68 -3.50
N ASP A 127 15.22 7.15 -2.32
CA ASP A 127 16.58 7.07 -1.78
C ASP A 127 17.52 6.39 -2.80
N PRO A 128 18.59 7.05 -3.27
CA PRO A 128 19.52 6.48 -4.25
C PRO A 128 20.12 5.14 -3.83
N SER A 129 20.23 4.87 -2.52
CA SER A 129 20.72 3.59 -1.99
C SER A 129 19.81 2.40 -2.33
N TRP A 130 18.56 2.64 -2.75
CA TRP A 130 17.66 1.56 -3.19
C TRP A 130 18.18 0.84 -4.42
N GLY A 131 18.97 1.50 -5.28
CA GLY A 131 19.56 0.85 -6.43
C GLY A 131 20.50 -0.29 -6.05
N SER A 132 21.42 -0.04 -5.12
CA SER A 132 22.34 -1.09 -4.64
C SER A 132 21.63 -2.10 -3.75
N ARG A 133 20.63 -1.67 -2.97
CA ARG A 133 19.89 -2.54 -2.04
C ARG A 133 18.86 -3.45 -2.71
N TYR A 134 18.19 -3.00 -3.77
CA TYR A 134 17.03 -3.68 -4.33
C TYR A 134 17.11 -3.88 -5.85
N GLY A 135 18.02 -3.19 -6.56
CA GLY A 135 18.09 -3.24 -8.02
C GLY A 135 18.36 -4.64 -8.59
N SER A 136 19.05 -5.49 -7.84
CA SER A 136 19.37 -6.88 -8.22
C SER A 136 18.29 -7.91 -7.88
N PHE A 137 17.23 -7.54 -7.15
CA PHE A 137 16.22 -8.48 -6.64
C PHE A 137 15.22 -8.96 -7.69
N ILE A 138 15.21 -8.36 -8.87
CA ILE A 138 14.40 -8.79 -9.99
C ILE A 138 15.42 -9.11 -11.10
N PRO A 139 15.37 -10.29 -11.75
CA PRO A 139 16.19 -10.60 -12.92
C PRO A 139 15.80 -9.71 -14.12
N GLU A 140 16.71 -9.47 -15.06
CA GLU A 140 16.39 -8.81 -16.35
C GLU A 140 15.31 -9.57 -17.13
#